data_AF-A0A6A9QMM8-F1
#
_entry.id   AF-A0A6A9QMM8-F1
#
_cell.length_a   1.000
_cell.length_b   1.000
_cell.length_c   1.000
_cell.angle_alpha   90.00
_cell.angle_beta   90.00
_cell.angle_gamma   90.00
#
_symmetry.space_group_name_H-M   'P 1'
#
loop_
_entity.id
_entity.type
_entity.pdbx_description
1 polymer ?
#
loop_
_entity_poly.entity_id
_entity_poly.type
_entity_poly.pdbx_seq_one_letter_code
_entity_poly.pdbx_strand_id
1 'polypeptide(L)'
;MGLIENARRLKEVGEAYEETLNQLLNDLTQVISGECSALEMEDSLFPVYAPSATKKGGILAFPFKCMGKRGYLIINEEGIFFEDLDGNVNKIRSLDEKA
;
A
#
# COMPACT_ATOMS: atom_id res chain seq x y z
N MET A 1 -14.23 -28.11 11.35
CA MET A 1 -13.37 -27.69 10.22
C MET A 1 -12.03 -28.39 10.36
N GLY A 2 -11.63 -29.17 9.36
CA GLY A 2 -10.44 -30.03 9.42
C GLY A 2 -9.15 -29.29 9.04
N LEU A 3 -7.98 -29.83 9.43
CA LEU A 3 -6.65 -29.27 9.12
C LEU A 3 -6.46 -29.00 7.62
N ILE A 4 -6.83 -29.95 6.77
CA ILE A 4 -6.65 -29.86 5.31
C ILE A 4 -7.58 -28.81 4.70
N GLU A 5 -8.81 -28.69 5.20
CA GLU A 5 -9.79 -27.71 4.73
C GLU A 5 -9.33 -26.28 5.05
N ASN A 6 -8.81 -26.06 6.27
CA ASN A 6 -8.21 -24.79 6.65
C ASN A 6 -6.99 -24.44 5.78
N ALA A 7 -6.13 -25.43 5.49
CA ALA A 7 -4.96 -25.22 4.63
C ALA A 7 -5.37 -24.83 3.19
N ARG A 8 -6.41 -25.47 2.63
CA ARG A 8 -6.94 -25.11 1.29
C ARG A 8 -7.51 -23.70 1.29
N ARG A 9 -8.31 -23.34 2.29
CA ARG A 9 -8.87 -21.98 2.41
C ARG A 9 -7.78 -20.92 2.54
N LEU A 10 -6.72 -21.19 3.30
CA LEU A 10 -5.58 -20.28 3.40
C LEU A 10 -4.87 -20.10 2.05
N LYS A 11 -4.70 -21.18 1.28
CA LYS A 11 -4.12 -21.12 -0.06
C LYS A 11 -4.96 -20.22 -0.98
N GLU A 12 -6.27 -20.46 -1.06
CA GLU A 12 -7.18 -19.69 -1.93
C GLU A 12 -7.21 -18.20 -1.55
N VAL A 13 -7.26 -17.89 -0.25
CA VAL A 13 -7.20 -16.51 0.24
C VAL A 13 -5.85 -15.87 -0.06
N GLY A 14 -4.75 -16.62 0.09
CA GLY A 14 -3.40 -16.15 -0.25
C GLY A 14 -3.26 -15.83 -1.73
N GLU A 15 -3.73 -16.71 -2.61
CA GLU A 15 -3.69 -16.51 -4.07
C GLU A 15 -4.51 -15.26 -4.48
N ALA A 16 -5.73 -15.11 -3.94
CA ALA A 16 -6.56 -13.93 -4.20
C ALA A 16 -5.94 -12.63 -3.64
N TYR A 17 -5.29 -12.71 -2.48
CA TYR A 17 -4.56 -11.59 -1.88
C TYR A 17 -3.39 -11.14 -2.77
N GLU A 18 -2.55 -12.07 -3.23
CA GLU A 18 -1.41 -11.78 -4.10
C GLU A 18 -1.85 -11.17 -5.43
N GLU A 19 -2.89 -11.73 -6.05
CA GLU A 19 -3.45 -11.19 -7.30
C GLU A 19 -3.94 -9.75 -7.13
N THR A 20 -4.72 -9.50 -6.08
CA THR A 20 -5.27 -8.16 -5.78
C THR A 20 -4.16 -7.16 -5.45
N LEU A 21 -3.16 -7.59 -4.68
CA LEU A 21 -2.01 -6.76 -4.32
C LEU A 21 -1.20 -6.38 -5.57
N ASN A 22 -0.95 -7.34 -6.46
CA ASN A 22 -0.21 -7.09 -7.70
C ASN A 22 -0.94 -6.10 -8.61
N GLN A 23 -2.26 -6.24 -8.77
CA GLN A 23 -3.07 -5.28 -9.52
C GLN A 23 -2.99 -3.88 -8.91
N LEU A 24 -3.18 -3.77 -7.60
CA LEU A 24 -3.09 -2.49 -6.90
C LEU A 24 -1.72 -1.82 -7.04
N LEU A 25 -0.62 -2.58 -6.91
CA LEU A 25 0.74 -2.05 -7.08
C LEU A 25 0.99 -1.58 -8.52
N ASN A 26 0.46 -2.29 -9.52
CA ASN A 26 0.53 -1.86 -10.92
C ASN A 26 -0.25 -0.55 -11.14
N ASP A 27 -1.46 -0.43 -10.59
CA ASP A 27 -2.25 0.80 -10.70
C ASP A 27 -1.56 1.97 -9.98
N LEU A 28 -1.03 1.73 -8.78
CA LEU A 28 -0.27 2.72 -8.01
C LEU A 28 0.95 3.22 -8.78
N THR A 29 1.75 2.31 -9.32
CA THR A 29 2.98 2.68 -10.05
C THR A 29 2.67 3.53 -11.27
N GLN A 30 1.57 3.27 -11.99
CA GLN A 30 1.12 4.14 -13.08
C GLN A 30 0.79 5.56 -12.58
N VAL A 31 0.16 5.67 -11.42
CA VAL A 31 -0.28 6.95 -10.85
C VAL A 31 0.87 7.79 -10.27
N ILE A 32 1.84 7.15 -9.62
CA ILE A 32 2.90 7.83 -8.86
C ILE A 32 4.24 7.88 -9.60
N SER A 33 4.28 7.34 -10.83
CA SER A 33 5.48 7.30 -11.66
C SER A 33 6.08 8.70 -11.84
N GLY A 34 7.32 8.87 -11.38
CA GLY A 34 8.08 10.12 -11.49
C GLY A 34 8.42 10.80 -10.16
N GLU A 35 7.57 10.63 -9.13
CA GLU A 35 7.79 11.26 -7.81
C GLU A 35 8.18 10.26 -6.72
N CYS A 36 7.83 8.99 -6.93
CA CYS A 36 7.94 7.92 -5.94
C CYS A 36 8.58 6.65 -6.53
N SER A 37 9.44 6.01 -5.74
CA SER A 37 9.98 4.68 -6.01
C SER A 37 9.65 3.73 -4.86
N ALA A 38 9.17 2.53 -5.18
CA ALA A 38 9.00 1.48 -4.18
C ALA A 38 10.35 1.19 -3.51
N LEU A 39 10.34 1.01 -2.20
CA LEU A 39 11.53 0.57 -1.48
C LEU A 39 11.57 -0.97 -1.57
N GLU A 40 12.68 -1.52 -2.09
CA GLU A 40 12.95 -2.96 -1.95
C GLU A 40 13.17 -3.25 -0.46
N MET A 41 12.14 -3.74 0.20
CA MET A 41 12.21 -4.23 1.57
C MET A 41 12.52 -5.71 1.50
N GLU A 42 13.79 -6.05 1.22
CA GLU A 42 14.26 -7.43 1.09
C GLU A 42 14.06 -8.30 2.35
N ASP A 43 13.49 -7.78 3.44
CA ASP A 43 13.34 -8.52 4.71
C ASP A 43 11.97 -8.45 5.39
N SER A 44 10.92 -7.87 4.78
CA SER A 44 9.59 -7.88 5.42
C SER A 44 8.57 -8.70 4.65
N LEU A 45 8.56 -10.01 4.92
CA LEU A 45 7.27 -10.65 5.18
C LEU A 45 6.55 -9.77 6.22
N PHE A 46 5.33 -9.31 5.92
CA PHE A 46 4.43 -8.47 6.74
C PHE A 46 4.55 -6.93 6.62
N PRO A 47 3.41 -6.21 6.74
CA PRO A 47 2.19 -6.35 5.98
C PRO A 47 1.86 -5.02 5.28
N VAL A 48 1.09 -5.10 4.20
CA VAL A 48 0.44 -3.95 3.54
C VAL A 48 -0.64 -3.33 4.45
N TYR A 49 -0.44 -3.17 5.77
CA TYR A 49 -1.53 -2.83 6.69
C TYR A 49 -1.09 -2.15 7.99
N ALA A 50 -0.39 -1.03 7.90
CA ALA A 50 -0.28 -0.17 9.08
C ALA A 50 -0.80 1.27 8.84
N PRO A 51 -2.10 1.45 8.55
CA PRO A 51 -2.75 2.74 8.82
C PRO A 51 -2.56 3.23 10.27
N SER A 52 -2.29 2.29 11.19
CA SER A 52 -1.95 2.58 12.58
C SER A 52 -0.54 3.15 12.79
N ALA A 53 0.36 2.95 11.82
CA ALA A 53 1.72 3.53 11.85
C ALA A 53 1.76 4.93 11.22
N THR A 54 0.68 5.37 10.59
CA THR A 54 0.57 6.67 9.93
C THR A 54 -0.37 7.58 10.72
N LYS A 55 -0.02 8.86 10.86
CA LYS A 55 -0.92 9.86 11.46
C LYS A 55 -2.12 10.11 10.54
N LYS A 56 -1.90 10.05 9.23
CA LYS A 56 -2.98 10.10 8.25
C LYS A 56 -3.63 8.72 8.18
N GLY A 57 -4.90 8.64 8.57
CA GLY A 57 -5.69 7.42 8.44
C GLY A 57 -5.73 6.94 6.99
N GLY A 58 -5.52 5.64 6.81
CA GLY A 58 -5.45 4.96 5.51
C GLY A 58 -6.26 3.67 5.50
N ILE A 59 -6.69 3.26 4.31
CA ILE A 59 -7.12 1.89 4.05
C ILE A 59 -5.86 1.02 3.95
N LEU A 60 -4.85 1.51 3.21
CA LEU A 60 -3.57 0.85 2.99
C LEU A 60 -2.43 1.86 3.12
N ALA A 61 -1.27 1.38 3.55
CA ALA A 61 -0.03 2.15 3.61
C ALA A 61 1.14 1.30 3.10
N PHE A 62 1.89 1.85 2.15
CA PHE A 62 3.01 1.17 1.49
C PHE A 62 4.33 1.90 1.73
N PRO A 63 5.42 1.19 2.01
CA PRO A 63 6.74 1.78 2.15
C PRO A 63 7.25 2.30 0.80
N PHE A 64 7.46 3.60 0.70
CA PHE A 64 7.91 4.26 -0.52
C PHE A 64 9.00 5.29 -0.23
N LYS A 65 9.77 5.61 -1.25
CA LYS A 65 10.61 6.80 -1.28
C LYS A 65 9.99 7.79 -2.26
N CYS A 66 9.42 8.87 -1.75
CA CYS A 66 8.84 9.94 -2.55
C CYS A 66 9.58 11.25 -2.31
N MET A 67 9.81 12.05 -3.36
CA MET A 67 10.45 13.37 -3.25
C MET A 67 11.79 13.34 -2.48
N GLY A 68 12.57 12.26 -2.64
CA GLY A 68 13.84 12.07 -1.94
C GLY A 68 13.73 11.59 -0.48
N LYS A 69 12.54 11.55 0.11
CA LYS A 69 12.29 11.11 1.49
C LYS A 69 11.74 9.69 1.54
N ARG A 70 12.09 8.94 2.58
CA ARG A 70 11.47 7.64 2.88
C ARG A 70 10.23 7.86 3.75
N GLY A 71 9.22 7.03 3.59
CA GLY A 71 7.97 7.13 4.31
C GLY A 71 6.93 6.13 3.81
N TYR A 72 5.67 6.49 3.99
CA TYR A 72 4.53 5.66 3.60
C TYR A 72 3.65 6.37 2.58
N LEU A 73 3.35 5.67 1.49
CA LEU A 73 2.29 6.03 0.57
C LEU A 73 0.96 5.48 1.09
N ILE A 74 0.02 6.36 1.37
CA ILE A 74 -1.23 6.07 2.06
C ILE A 74 -2.38 6.22 1.06
N ILE A 75 -3.25 5.22 1.00
CA ILE A 75 -4.46 5.23 0.19
C ILE A 75 -5.67 5.33 1.11
N ASN A 76 -6.54 6.30 0.88
CA ASN A 76 -7.83 6.41 1.54
C ASN A 76 -8.90 6.93 0.57
N GLU A 77 -10.12 7.14 1.07
CA GLU A 77 -11.25 7.62 0.25
C GLU A 77 -11.02 9.02 -0.36
N GLU A 78 -10.18 9.86 0.25
CA GLU A 78 -9.88 11.23 -0.24
C GLU A 78 -8.81 11.23 -1.36
N GLY A 79 -8.01 10.16 -1.45
CA GLY A 79 -6.93 10.07 -2.41
C GLY A 79 -5.70 9.29 -1.95
N ILE A 80 -4.59 9.62 -2.62
CA ILE A 80 -3.26 9.07 -2.34
C ILE A 80 -2.40 10.16 -1.70
N PHE A 81 -1.78 9.82 -0.59
CA PHE A 81 -0.94 10.70 0.21
C PHE A 81 0.43 10.07 0.46
N PHE A 82 1.42 10.89 0.79
CA PHE A 82 2.71 10.45 1.27
C PHE A 82 2.97 11.06 2.64
N GLU A 83 3.22 10.22 3.64
CA GLU A 83 3.65 10.60 4.98
C GLU A 83 5.13 10.24 5.16
N ASP A 84 5.98 11.24 5.40
CA ASP A 84 7.38 10.99 5.72
C ASP A 84 7.55 10.50 7.17
N LEU A 85 8.75 10.03 7.53
CA LEU A 85 9.02 9.52 8.88
C LEU A 85 8.93 10.58 10.00
N ASP A 86 8.92 11.87 9.65
CA ASP A 86 8.68 12.96 10.59
C ASP A 86 7.16 13.22 10.79
N GLY A 87 6.32 12.55 10.01
CA GLY A 87 4.87 12.66 10.01
C GLY A 87 4.33 13.83 9.20
N ASN A 88 5.13 14.39 8.28
CA ASN A 88 4.65 15.40 7.33
C ASN A 88 3.89 14.70 6.20
N VAL A 89 2.68 15.18 5.92
CA VAL A 89 1.78 14.58 4.93
C VAL A 89 1.68 15.47 3.69
N ASN A 90 1.90 14.88 2.52
CA ASN A 90 1.73 15.51 1.21
C ASN A 90 0.67 14.78 0.41
N LYS A 91 -0.22 15.51 -0.26
CA LYS A 91 -1.20 14.90 -1.17
C LYS A 91 -0.51 14.63 -2.51
N ILE A 92 -0.54 13.39 -2.96
CA ILE A 92 -0.02 12.97 -4.27
C ILE A 92 -1.13 13.09 -5.31
N ARG A 93 -2.33 12.59 -5.00
CA ARG A 93 -3.47 12.60 -5.95
C ARG A 93 -4.82 12.59 -5.24
N SER A 94 -5.82 13.24 -5.82
CA SER A 94 -7.24 13.08 -5.44
C SER A 94 -7.83 11.88 -6.17
N LEU A 95 -8.61 11.04 -5.48
CA LEU A 95 -9.41 10.00 -6.14
C LEU A 95 -10.83 10.49 -6.51
N ASP A 96 -11.19 11.70 -6.06
CA ASP A 96 -12.36 12.44 -6.53
C ASP A 96 -12.10 13.09 -7.89
N GLU A 97 -12.09 12.29 -8.95
CA GLU A 97 -12.39 12.78 -10.29
C GLU A 97 -12.87 11.61 -11.13
N LYS A 98 -14.20 11.54 -11.30
CA LYS A 98 -14.82 10.84 -12.42
C LYS A 98 -14.17 11.37 -13.70
N ALA A 99 -13.30 10.58 -14.31
CA ALA A 99 -13.01 10.68 -15.74
C ALA A 99 -14.21 10.12 -16.52
#